data_AF-X1TRB7-F1
#
_entry.id   AF-X1TRB7-F1
#
_cell.length_a   1.000
_cell.length_b   1.000
_cell.length_c   1.000
_cell.angle_alpha   90.00
_cell.angle_beta   90.00
_cell.angle_gamma   90.00
#
_symmetry.space_group_name_H-M   'P 1'
#
loop_
_entity.id
_entity.type
_entity.pdbx_description
1 polymer ?
#
loop_
_entity_poly.entity_id
_entity_poly.type
_entity_poly.pdbx_seq_one_letter_code
_entity_poly.pdbx_strand_id
1 'polypeptide(L)'
;EPTFLREIPALYANLERELNQPVHSFLRMGHWIGGDRDGNPNVGAPTMQMAMARQAEVALRHYLMEVHLLGSELSVSDLLVGCSPEMRALADASPDHSEHRKDEPYRRALIGIYARLAATLQALSGTEAARHAVAPQSPYLSAADFLADLRTIEHSLAERHGEALTQQRLRPLIRAVQVFGFHLATLDLRQSSDKHEEVIAELLATARIESNYAGLDEEAKRSLLLHLLADARPLRVVGASYSTWTQGELAVFESARQMRLHYGRRSM
;
A
#
# COMPACT_ATOMS: atom_id res chain seq x y z
N GLU A 1 -3.67 -0.26 -23.19
CA GLU A 1 -4.06 -1.63 -22.82
C GLU A 1 -4.92 -1.59 -21.56
N PRO A 2 -5.95 -2.45 -21.44
CA PRO A 2 -6.71 -2.60 -20.21
C PRO A 2 -5.80 -3.17 -19.12
N THR A 3 -5.82 -2.57 -17.93
CA THR A 3 -5.09 -3.03 -16.75
C THR A 3 -6.04 -3.13 -15.58
N PHE A 4 -5.73 -3.96 -14.57
CA PHE A 4 -6.56 -4.07 -13.37
C PHE A 4 -6.83 -2.71 -12.71
N LEU A 5 -5.85 -1.79 -12.78
CA LEU A 5 -5.96 -0.41 -12.27
C LEU A 5 -7.10 0.39 -12.90
N ARG A 6 -7.58 0.02 -14.10
CA ARG A 6 -8.73 0.64 -14.76
C ARG A 6 -9.98 -0.24 -14.73
N GLU A 7 -9.81 -1.53 -14.98
CA GLU A 7 -10.93 -2.46 -15.13
C GLU A 7 -11.65 -2.74 -13.80
N ILE A 8 -10.92 -2.85 -12.67
CA ILE A 8 -11.57 -3.09 -11.38
C ILE A 8 -12.39 -1.87 -10.93
N PRO A 9 -11.87 -0.62 -11.00
CA PRO A 9 -12.71 0.55 -10.77
C PRO A 9 -13.95 0.62 -11.68
N ALA A 10 -13.81 0.27 -12.96
CA ALA A 10 -14.93 0.24 -13.90
C ALA A 10 -15.98 -0.82 -13.53
N LEU A 11 -15.54 -2.00 -13.09
CA LEU A 11 -16.42 -3.06 -12.58
C LEU A 11 -17.22 -2.57 -11.37
N TYR A 12 -16.57 -1.93 -10.39
CA TYR A 12 -17.27 -1.32 -9.24
C TYR A 12 -18.28 -0.27 -9.69
N ALA A 13 -17.89 0.63 -10.59
CA ALA A 13 -18.79 1.67 -11.09
C ALA A 13 -20.01 1.08 -11.81
N ASN A 14 -19.85 -0.03 -12.53
CA ASN A 14 -20.96 -0.75 -13.17
C ASN A 14 -21.87 -1.39 -12.13
N LEU A 15 -21.30 -2.08 -11.14
CA LEU A 15 -22.06 -2.74 -10.07
C LEU A 15 -22.86 -1.72 -9.23
N GLU A 16 -22.24 -0.60 -8.85
CA GLU A 16 -22.91 0.46 -8.08
C GLU A 16 -24.06 1.10 -8.86
N ARG A 17 -23.92 1.21 -10.19
CA ARG A 17 -24.99 1.70 -11.08
C ARG A 17 -26.16 0.72 -11.16
N GLU A 18 -25.88 -0.57 -11.30
CA GLU A 18 -26.92 -1.61 -11.35
C GLU A 18 -27.66 -1.76 -10.02
N LEU A 19 -26.94 -1.62 -8.90
CA LEU A 19 -27.53 -1.71 -7.55
C LEU A 19 -28.12 -0.38 -7.05
N ASN A 20 -27.86 0.73 -7.73
CA ASN A 20 -28.23 2.08 -7.32
C ASN A 20 -27.79 2.43 -5.88
N GLN A 21 -26.63 1.92 -5.46
CA GLN A 21 -26.05 2.18 -4.13
C GLN A 21 -24.53 1.94 -4.15
N PRO A 22 -23.77 2.62 -3.29
CA PRO A 22 -22.34 2.34 -3.15
C PRO A 22 -22.10 0.94 -2.57
N VAL A 23 -21.01 0.30 -2.97
CA VAL A 23 -20.57 -0.98 -2.44
C VAL A 23 -19.17 -0.90 -1.83
N HIS A 24 -18.95 -1.71 -0.80
CA HIS A 24 -17.63 -1.88 -0.22
C HIS A 24 -16.65 -2.48 -1.22
N SER A 25 -15.36 -2.14 -1.10
CA SER A 25 -14.31 -2.72 -1.95
C SER A 25 -13.97 -4.16 -1.51
N PHE A 26 -14.82 -5.12 -1.91
CA PHE A 26 -14.73 -6.55 -1.62
C PHE A 26 -13.80 -7.32 -2.58
N LEU A 27 -13.83 -7.01 -3.87
CA LEU A 27 -12.92 -7.56 -4.88
C LEU A 27 -11.55 -6.87 -4.75
N ARG A 28 -10.52 -7.68 -4.50
CA ARG A 28 -9.12 -7.29 -4.34
C ARG A 28 -8.22 -8.29 -5.05
N MET A 29 -7.02 -7.85 -5.40
CA MET A 29 -6.01 -8.69 -6.04
C MET A 29 -5.04 -9.23 -4.99
N GLY A 30 -4.69 -10.51 -5.12
CA GLY A 30 -3.58 -11.15 -4.42
C GLY A 30 -2.51 -11.63 -5.41
N HIS A 31 -1.27 -11.83 -4.94
CA HIS A 31 -0.19 -12.42 -5.73
C HIS A 31 0.80 -13.20 -4.87
N TRP A 32 1.51 -14.13 -5.51
CA TRP A 32 2.51 -14.99 -4.85
C TRP A 32 3.96 -14.65 -5.23
N ILE A 33 4.14 -13.75 -6.20
CA ILE A 33 5.48 -13.35 -6.67
C ILE A 33 6.24 -12.66 -5.53
N GLY A 34 7.35 -13.27 -5.11
CA GLY A 34 8.16 -12.81 -3.98
C GLY A 34 7.71 -13.32 -2.61
N GLY A 35 6.64 -14.13 -2.53
CA GLY A 35 6.07 -14.63 -1.28
C GLY A 35 5.92 -16.16 -1.23
N ASP A 36 5.77 -16.83 -2.37
CA ASP A 36 5.77 -18.29 -2.45
C ASP A 36 7.20 -18.84 -2.47
N ARG A 37 7.55 -19.53 -1.38
CA ARG A 37 8.88 -20.09 -1.12
C ARG A 37 8.90 -21.61 -1.11
N ASP A 38 7.72 -22.23 -1.27
CA ASP A 38 7.56 -23.68 -1.21
C ASP A 38 8.35 -24.35 -2.34
N GLY A 39 9.40 -25.10 -1.96
CA GLY A 39 10.32 -25.74 -2.89
C GLY A 39 11.23 -24.80 -3.69
N ASN A 40 11.26 -23.49 -3.38
CA ASN A 40 12.06 -22.51 -4.13
C ASN A 40 13.02 -21.72 -3.22
N PRO A 41 14.30 -22.15 -3.10
CA PRO A 41 15.28 -21.50 -2.22
C PRO A 41 15.70 -20.10 -2.70
N ASN A 42 15.32 -19.69 -3.91
CA ASN A 42 15.65 -18.38 -4.45
C ASN A 42 14.67 -17.29 -3.97
N VAL A 43 13.57 -17.66 -3.31
CA VAL A 43 12.57 -16.71 -2.80
C VAL A 43 12.76 -16.52 -1.29
N GLY A 44 13.00 -15.28 -0.88
CA GLY A 44 13.20 -14.90 0.52
C GLY A 44 12.96 -13.42 0.77
N ALA A 45 13.52 -12.89 1.86
CA ALA A 45 13.32 -11.49 2.24
C ALA A 45 13.72 -10.48 1.15
N PRO A 46 14.86 -10.62 0.43
CA PRO A 46 15.23 -9.66 -0.62
C PRO A 46 14.25 -9.67 -1.81
N THR A 47 13.81 -10.85 -2.25
CA THR A 47 12.85 -10.96 -3.36
C THR A 47 11.47 -10.44 -2.98
N MET A 48 11.05 -10.62 -1.72
CA MET A 48 9.83 -10.02 -1.18
C MET A 48 9.89 -8.49 -1.25
N GLN A 49 10.98 -7.89 -0.77
CA GLN A 49 11.17 -6.43 -0.80
C GLN A 49 11.15 -5.90 -2.23
N MET A 50 11.82 -6.58 -3.15
CA MET A 50 11.83 -6.23 -4.56
C MET A 50 10.44 -6.33 -5.19
N ALA A 51 9.69 -7.40 -4.93
CA ALA A 51 8.35 -7.58 -5.45
C ALA A 51 7.40 -6.48 -4.96
N MET A 52 7.43 -6.18 -3.66
CA MET A 52 6.63 -5.10 -3.05
C MET A 52 6.96 -3.73 -3.64
N ALA A 53 8.25 -3.40 -3.77
CA ALA A 53 8.69 -2.13 -4.36
C ALA A 53 8.21 -1.98 -5.81
N ARG A 54 8.24 -3.05 -6.60
CA ARG A 54 7.76 -3.05 -7.99
C ARG A 54 6.24 -2.90 -8.10
N GLN A 55 5.49 -3.59 -7.25
CA GLN A 55 4.02 -3.45 -7.21
C GLN A 55 3.61 -2.03 -6.83
N ALA A 56 4.26 -1.45 -5.81
CA ALA A 56 4.06 -0.08 -5.39
C ALA A 56 4.40 0.93 -6.49
N GLU A 57 5.52 0.73 -7.20
CA GLU A 57 5.91 1.55 -8.34
C GLU A 57 4.81 1.59 -9.41
N VAL A 58 4.24 0.44 -9.77
CA VAL A 58 3.18 0.37 -10.80
C VAL A 58 1.94 1.15 -10.36
N ALA A 59 1.47 0.97 -9.12
CA ALA A 59 0.31 1.70 -8.61
C ALA A 59 0.56 3.22 -8.52
N LEU A 60 1.69 3.62 -7.95
CA LEU A 60 2.03 5.04 -7.75
C LEU A 60 2.25 5.76 -9.08
N ARG A 61 2.87 5.12 -10.09
CA ARG A 61 3.00 5.69 -11.43
C ARG A 61 1.65 5.90 -12.10
N HIS A 62 0.71 4.96 -11.91
CA HIS A 62 -0.65 5.13 -12.39
C HIS A 62 -1.33 6.33 -11.70
N TYR A 63 -1.23 6.45 -10.37
CA TYR A 63 -1.82 7.58 -9.65
C TYR A 63 -1.19 8.92 -10.06
N LEU A 64 0.12 8.99 -10.22
CA LEU A 64 0.82 10.18 -10.71
C LEU A 64 0.28 10.61 -12.08
N MET A 65 0.08 9.66 -12.99
CA MET A 65 -0.50 9.94 -14.31
C MET A 65 -1.93 10.47 -14.19
N GLU A 66 -2.80 9.78 -13.44
CA GLU A 66 -4.21 10.19 -13.31
C GLU A 66 -4.35 11.54 -12.59
N VAL A 67 -3.52 11.83 -11.57
CA VAL A 67 -3.47 13.15 -10.91
C VAL A 67 -3.00 14.24 -11.86
N HIS A 68 -1.97 13.98 -12.68
CA HIS A 68 -1.50 14.93 -13.68
C HIS A 68 -2.59 15.26 -14.71
N LEU A 69 -3.27 14.24 -15.24
CA LEU A 69 -4.39 14.41 -16.17
C LEU A 69 -5.59 15.11 -15.51
N LEU A 70 -5.88 14.79 -14.25
CA LEU A 70 -6.94 15.47 -13.52
C LEU A 70 -6.63 16.97 -13.33
N GLY A 71 -5.36 17.32 -13.15
CA GLY A 71 -4.92 18.72 -13.04
C GLY A 71 -5.08 19.51 -14.34
N SER A 72 -4.98 18.86 -15.51
CA SER A 72 -5.24 19.52 -16.78
C SER A 72 -6.74 19.73 -17.01
N GLU A 73 -7.58 18.79 -16.58
CA GLU A 73 -9.05 18.83 -16.72
C GLU A 73 -9.75 19.76 -15.72
N LEU A 74 -9.31 19.78 -14.45
CA LEU A 74 -9.90 20.61 -13.40
C LEU A 74 -9.27 22.01 -13.37
N SER A 75 -9.43 22.73 -14.48
CA SER A 75 -8.99 24.12 -14.67
C SER A 75 -9.98 25.16 -14.12
N VAL A 76 -10.94 24.74 -13.29
CA VAL A 76 -12.05 25.59 -12.84
C VAL A 76 -11.50 26.76 -12.01
N SER A 77 -11.80 27.98 -12.47
CA SER A 77 -11.39 29.19 -11.79
C SER A 77 -12.23 29.45 -10.54
N ASP A 78 -11.55 29.83 -9.46
CA ASP A 78 -12.12 30.23 -8.18
C ASP A 78 -13.11 31.39 -8.31
N LEU A 79 -12.85 32.32 -9.23
CA LEU A 79 -13.67 33.50 -9.48
C LEU A 79 -15.06 33.16 -10.01
N LEU A 80 -15.27 31.94 -10.52
CA LEU A 80 -16.52 31.51 -11.15
C LEU A 80 -17.38 30.61 -10.25
N VAL A 81 -16.74 29.78 -9.41
CA VAL A 81 -17.42 28.68 -8.71
C VAL A 81 -17.10 28.65 -7.20
N GLY A 82 -15.98 29.23 -6.78
CA GLY A 82 -15.45 29.10 -5.42
C GLY A 82 -15.01 27.67 -5.07
N CYS A 83 -14.46 27.49 -3.87
CA CYS A 83 -14.17 26.17 -3.29
C CYS A 83 -14.52 26.10 -1.80
N SER A 84 -14.51 24.90 -1.21
CA SER A 84 -14.68 24.75 0.24
C SER A 84 -13.42 25.25 1.00
N PRO A 85 -13.53 25.59 2.30
CA PRO A 85 -12.36 25.96 3.12
C PRO A 85 -11.26 24.89 3.16
N GLU A 86 -11.63 23.61 3.21
CA GLU A 86 -10.70 22.47 3.22
C GLU A 86 -9.98 22.36 1.88
N MET A 87 -10.69 22.57 0.78
CA MET A 87 -10.11 22.60 -0.56
C MET A 87 -9.16 23.79 -0.74
N ARG A 88 -9.47 24.96 -0.15
CA ARG A 88 -8.56 26.10 -0.10
C ARG A 88 -7.26 25.75 0.63
N ALA A 89 -7.37 25.16 1.82
CA ALA A 89 -6.22 24.77 2.62
C ALA A 89 -5.33 23.77 1.85
N LEU A 90 -5.94 22.82 1.13
CA LEU A 90 -5.21 21.87 0.29
C LEU A 90 -4.48 22.56 -0.87
N ALA A 91 -5.09 23.56 -1.50
CA ALA A 91 -4.46 24.38 -2.54
C ALA A 91 -3.30 25.23 -1.99
N ASP A 92 -3.45 25.78 -0.78
CA ASP A 92 -2.45 26.65 -0.15
C ASP A 92 -1.25 25.87 0.40
N ALA A 93 -1.43 24.58 0.73
CA ALA A 93 -0.32 23.67 1.04
C ALA A 93 0.53 23.28 -0.20
N SER A 94 0.08 23.61 -1.41
CA SER A 94 0.81 23.31 -2.65
C SER A 94 2.10 24.13 -2.75
N PRO A 95 3.22 23.53 -3.21
CA PRO A 95 4.44 24.27 -3.51
C PRO A 95 4.34 25.11 -4.80
N ASP A 96 3.23 25.07 -5.53
CA ASP A 96 3.03 25.92 -6.71
C ASP A 96 2.69 27.37 -6.32
N HIS A 97 3.65 28.25 -6.52
CA HIS A 97 3.54 29.70 -6.32
C HIS A 97 3.35 30.47 -7.64
N SER A 98 2.95 29.80 -8.72
CA SER A 98 2.72 30.47 -10.00
C SER A 98 1.56 31.48 -9.90
N GLU A 99 1.85 32.76 -10.16
CA GLU A 99 0.85 33.83 -10.23
C GLU A 99 -0.27 33.53 -11.24
N HIS A 100 0.04 32.79 -12.30
CA HIS A 100 -0.94 32.42 -13.33
C HIS A 100 -1.98 31.39 -12.86
N ARG A 101 -1.70 30.66 -11.76
CA ARG A 101 -2.58 29.59 -11.25
C ARG A 101 -3.19 29.90 -9.90
N LYS A 102 -2.97 31.10 -9.34
CA LYS A 102 -3.48 31.49 -8.03
C LYS A 102 -5.00 31.36 -7.92
N ASP A 103 -5.70 31.63 -9.03
CA ASP A 103 -7.16 31.55 -9.13
C ASP A 103 -7.65 30.15 -9.55
N GLU A 104 -6.80 29.11 -9.52
CA GLU A 104 -7.12 27.73 -9.91
C GLU A 104 -6.85 26.74 -8.75
N PRO A 105 -7.66 26.78 -7.66
CA PRO A 105 -7.38 26.06 -6.42
C PRO A 105 -7.31 24.53 -6.62
N TYR A 106 -8.18 23.96 -7.45
CA TYR A 106 -8.17 22.52 -7.76
C TYR A 106 -6.87 22.09 -8.45
N ARG A 107 -6.41 22.85 -9.45
CA ARG A 107 -5.16 22.58 -10.15
C ARG A 107 -3.95 22.74 -9.22
N ARG A 108 -3.90 23.80 -8.41
CA ARG A 108 -2.83 24.01 -7.43
C ARG A 108 -2.74 22.85 -6.43
N ALA A 109 -3.86 22.42 -5.88
CA ALA A 109 -3.92 21.26 -4.99
C ALA A 109 -3.40 19.98 -5.68
N LEU A 110 -3.81 19.72 -6.92
CA LEU A 110 -3.37 18.53 -7.68
C LEU A 110 -1.86 18.55 -7.96
N ILE A 111 -1.26 19.73 -8.18
CA ILE A 111 0.21 19.86 -8.28
C ILE A 111 0.88 19.50 -6.95
N GLY A 112 0.32 19.93 -5.81
CA GLY A 112 0.80 19.56 -4.48
C GLY A 112 0.67 18.05 -4.21
N ILE A 113 -0.49 17.47 -4.52
CA ILE A 113 -0.74 16.03 -4.42
C ILE A 113 0.25 15.25 -5.28
N TYR A 114 0.52 15.70 -6.51
CA TYR A 114 1.50 15.09 -7.40
C TYR A 114 2.90 15.11 -6.77
N ALA A 115 3.34 16.23 -6.21
CA ALA A 115 4.64 16.36 -5.56
C ALA A 115 4.78 15.39 -4.38
N ARG A 116 3.73 15.26 -3.55
CA ARG A 116 3.69 14.29 -2.44
C ARG A 116 3.70 12.83 -2.93
N LEU A 117 2.95 12.51 -3.99
CA LEU A 117 2.98 11.18 -4.61
C LEU A 117 4.35 10.85 -5.20
N ALA A 118 5.05 11.81 -5.81
CA ALA A 118 6.38 11.62 -6.35
C ALA A 118 7.40 11.31 -5.24
N ALA A 119 7.32 12.02 -4.12
CA ALA A 119 8.11 11.69 -2.93
C ALA A 119 7.75 10.31 -2.34
N THR A 120 6.48 9.93 -2.39
CA THR A 120 6.00 8.61 -1.93
C THR A 120 6.54 7.49 -2.81
N LEU A 121 6.56 7.69 -4.14
CA LEU A 121 7.19 6.76 -5.09
C LEU A 121 8.65 6.56 -4.74
N GLN A 122 9.42 7.64 -4.58
CA GLN A 122 10.83 7.54 -4.21
C GLN A 122 11.04 6.81 -2.87
N ALA A 123 10.21 7.12 -1.87
CA ALA A 123 10.31 6.48 -0.54
C ALA A 123 9.99 4.98 -0.56
N LEU A 124 9.05 4.54 -1.38
CA LEU A 124 8.57 3.15 -1.39
C LEU A 124 9.25 2.27 -2.45
N SER A 125 9.56 2.79 -3.64
CA SER A 125 10.18 2.01 -4.71
C SER A 125 11.65 2.34 -4.96
N GLY A 126 12.15 3.46 -4.41
CA GLY A 126 13.47 3.99 -4.74
C GLY A 126 13.57 4.60 -6.15
N THR A 127 12.45 4.68 -6.90
CA THR A 127 12.44 5.24 -8.25
C THR A 127 11.89 6.66 -8.28
N GLU A 128 12.35 7.45 -9.24
CA GLU A 128 11.90 8.84 -9.38
C GLU A 128 10.73 8.95 -10.37
N ALA A 129 9.84 9.90 -10.08
CA ALA A 129 8.83 10.36 -11.03
C ALA A 129 9.48 11.28 -12.08
N ALA A 130 8.80 11.49 -13.21
CA ALA A 130 9.23 12.51 -14.16
C ALA A 130 9.24 13.88 -13.47
N ARG A 131 10.37 14.61 -13.58
CA ARG A 131 10.54 15.90 -12.91
C ARG A 131 9.44 16.87 -13.32
N HIS A 132 8.65 17.30 -12.34
CA HIS A 132 7.77 18.45 -12.46
C HIS A 132 8.47 19.68 -11.90
N ALA A 133 8.10 20.86 -12.40
CA ALA A 133 8.72 22.14 -12.03
C ALA A 133 8.24 22.66 -10.66
N VAL A 134 8.26 21.80 -9.63
CA VAL A 134 7.91 22.17 -8.24
C VAL A 134 8.86 21.50 -7.26
N ALA A 135 9.08 22.16 -6.13
CA ALA A 135 9.96 21.67 -5.08
C ALA A 135 9.45 20.31 -4.51
N PRO A 136 10.36 19.41 -4.11
CA PRO A 136 9.98 18.17 -3.43
C PRO A 136 9.16 18.44 -2.17
N GLN A 137 8.19 17.55 -1.90
CA GLN A 137 7.31 17.61 -0.73
C GLN A 137 7.50 16.37 0.15
N SER A 138 6.94 16.38 1.36
CA SER A 138 6.92 15.18 2.20
C SER A 138 6.04 14.08 1.60
N PRO A 139 6.47 12.81 1.62
CA PRO A 139 5.65 11.70 1.13
C PRO A 139 4.37 11.53 1.94
N TYR A 140 3.37 10.87 1.34
CA TYR A 140 2.22 10.37 2.10
C TYR A 140 2.68 9.28 3.06
N LEU A 141 2.18 9.31 4.29
CA LEU A 141 2.45 8.27 5.27
C LEU A 141 1.62 7.01 4.97
N SER A 142 0.45 7.18 4.36
CA SER A 142 -0.43 6.09 3.97
C SER A 142 -1.26 6.41 2.73
N ALA A 143 -1.77 5.35 2.07
CA ALA A 143 -2.75 5.51 0.99
C ALA A 143 -4.08 6.14 1.46
N ALA A 144 -4.39 6.07 2.77
CA ALA A 144 -5.56 6.71 3.35
C ALA A 144 -5.42 8.24 3.36
N ASP A 145 -4.22 8.77 3.59
CA ASP A 145 -3.95 10.20 3.54
C ASP A 145 -4.11 10.74 2.12
N PHE A 146 -3.61 10.01 1.12
CA PHE A 146 -3.83 10.35 -0.29
C PHE A 146 -5.31 10.30 -0.67
N LEU A 147 -6.02 9.26 -0.23
CA LEU A 147 -7.46 9.12 -0.45
C LEU A 147 -8.24 10.29 0.18
N ALA A 148 -7.83 10.77 1.35
CA ALA A 148 -8.45 11.91 2.01
C ALA A 148 -8.34 13.19 1.17
N ASP A 149 -7.15 13.48 0.62
CA ASP A 149 -6.95 14.64 -0.26
C ASP A 149 -7.84 14.56 -1.52
N LEU A 150 -7.99 13.38 -2.13
CA LEU A 150 -8.91 13.18 -3.27
C LEU A 150 -10.38 13.38 -2.88
N ARG A 151 -10.77 12.94 -1.68
CA ARG A 151 -12.15 13.11 -1.17
C ARG A 151 -12.45 14.58 -0.85
N THR A 152 -11.48 15.35 -0.39
CA THR A 152 -11.61 16.81 -0.24
C THR A 152 -11.94 17.47 -1.58
N ILE A 153 -11.25 17.07 -2.66
CA ILE A 153 -11.55 17.56 -4.02
C ILE A 153 -12.97 17.16 -4.44
N GLU A 154 -13.34 15.89 -4.27
CA GLU A 154 -14.67 15.38 -4.64
C GLU A 154 -15.79 16.11 -3.91
N HIS A 155 -15.63 16.31 -2.59
CA HIS A 155 -16.61 17.00 -1.75
C HIS A 155 -16.79 18.45 -2.18
N SER A 156 -15.69 19.20 -2.35
CA SER A 156 -15.76 20.59 -2.81
C SER A 156 -16.40 20.71 -4.20
N LEU A 157 -16.14 19.76 -5.12
CA LEU A 157 -16.82 19.76 -6.42
C LEU A 157 -18.33 19.47 -6.29
N ALA A 158 -18.73 18.56 -5.41
CA ALA A 158 -20.15 18.26 -5.18
C ALA A 158 -20.91 19.46 -4.60
N GLU A 159 -20.34 20.15 -3.60
CA GLU A 159 -20.93 21.35 -2.99
C GLU A 159 -21.12 22.51 -3.99
N ARG A 160 -20.29 22.55 -5.03
CA ARG A 160 -20.31 23.58 -6.07
C ARG A 160 -20.95 23.12 -7.38
N HIS A 161 -21.75 22.06 -7.34
CA HIS A 161 -22.47 21.49 -8.50
C HIS A 161 -21.56 21.01 -9.65
N GLY A 162 -20.28 20.78 -9.38
CA GLY A 162 -19.27 20.25 -10.31
C GLY A 162 -19.21 18.72 -10.35
N GLU A 163 -20.22 18.02 -9.83
CA GLU A 163 -20.18 16.55 -9.67
C GLU A 163 -19.98 15.79 -10.98
N ALA A 164 -20.50 16.31 -12.10
CA ALA A 164 -20.31 15.73 -13.42
C ALA A 164 -18.82 15.60 -13.82
N LEU A 165 -17.97 16.52 -13.33
CA LEU A 165 -16.52 16.51 -13.62
C LEU A 165 -15.80 15.36 -12.91
N THR A 166 -16.40 14.79 -11.85
CA THR A 166 -15.76 13.75 -11.04
C THR A 166 -15.84 12.36 -11.67
N GLN A 167 -16.80 12.13 -12.57
CA GLN A 167 -17.18 10.78 -13.02
C GLN A 167 -16.12 10.10 -13.87
N GLN A 168 -15.43 10.86 -14.74
CA GLN A 168 -14.52 10.26 -15.71
C GLN A 168 -13.18 9.83 -15.10
N ARG A 169 -12.67 10.56 -14.10
CA ARG A 169 -11.29 10.40 -13.64
C ARG A 169 -11.13 10.37 -12.13
N LEU A 170 -11.71 11.35 -11.42
CA LEU A 170 -11.59 11.42 -9.96
C LEU A 170 -12.21 10.21 -9.26
N ARG A 171 -13.44 9.83 -9.60
CA ARG A 171 -14.13 8.67 -9.00
C ARG A 171 -13.42 7.35 -9.29
N PRO A 172 -13.02 7.03 -10.54
CA PRO A 172 -12.19 5.87 -10.82
C PRO A 172 -10.86 5.86 -10.04
N LEU A 173 -10.18 7.01 -9.92
CA LEU A 173 -8.95 7.12 -9.15
C LEU A 173 -9.18 6.86 -7.65
N ILE A 174 -10.20 7.48 -7.06
CA ILE A 174 -10.62 7.22 -5.68
C ILE A 174 -10.86 5.72 -5.47
N ARG A 175 -11.59 5.07 -6.38
CA ARG A 175 -11.85 3.63 -6.30
C ARG A 175 -10.58 2.81 -6.42
N ALA A 176 -9.67 3.17 -7.33
CA ALA A 176 -8.39 2.50 -7.49
C ALA A 176 -7.59 2.54 -6.18
N VAL A 177 -7.49 3.71 -5.53
CA VAL A 177 -6.78 3.84 -4.24
C VAL A 177 -7.43 2.99 -3.14
N GLN A 178 -8.77 2.92 -3.09
CA GLN A 178 -9.49 2.10 -2.10
C GLN A 178 -9.24 0.59 -2.26
N VAL A 179 -9.07 0.13 -3.52
CA VAL A 179 -8.84 -1.28 -3.85
C VAL A 179 -7.37 -1.65 -3.67
N PHE A 180 -6.47 -0.87 -4.27
CA PHE A 180 -5.07 -1.22 -4.49
C PHE A 180 -4.11 -0.58 -3.47
N GLY A 181 -4.51 0.52 -2.82
CA GLY A 181 -3.63 1.28 -1.94
C GLY A 181 -2.30 1.63 -2.61
N PHE A 182 -1.19 1.57 -1.86
CA PHE A 182 0.17 1.71 -2.38
C PHE A 182 0.87 0.35 -2.63
N HIS A 183 0.15 -0.78 -2.52
CA HIS A 183 0.73 -2.12 -2.67
C HIS A 183 0.28 -2.85 -3.94
N LEU A 184 -0.70 -2.32 -4.69
CA LEU A 184 -1.30 -2.91 -5.88
C LEU A 184 -2.04 -4.23 -5.63
N ALA A 185 -1.38 -5.26 -5.11
CA ALA A 185 -1.99 -6.53 -4.76
C ALA A 185 -1.43 -7.03 -3.43
N THR A 186 -2.24 -7.78 -2.69
CA THR A 186 -1.83 -8.40 -1.41
C THR A 186 -0.85 -9.53 -1.70
N LEU A 187 0.31 -9.53 -1.06
CA LEU A 187 1.31 -10.59 -1.18
C LEU A 187 0.99 -11.72 -0.20
N ASP A 188 0.76 -12.93 -0.71
CA ASP A 188 0.63 -14.10 0.14
C ASP A 188 2.00 -14.74 0.41
N LEU A 189 2.22 -15.15 1.66
CA LEU A 189 3.40 -15.90 2.06
C LEU A 189 3.07 -17.39 2.14
N ARG A 190 3.86 -18.21 1.45
CA ARG A 190 3.71 -19.66 1.45
C ARG A 190 5.05 -20.34 1.75
N GLN A 191 4.99 -21.37 2.59
CA GLN A 191 6.10 -22.25 2.95
C GLN A 191 5.54 -23.60 3.42
N SER A 192 6.31 -24.66 3.26
CA SER A 192 5.94 -26.01 3.72
C SER A 192 6.11 -26.14 5.25
N SER A 193 5.29 -26.98 5.89
CA SER A 193 5.22 -27.06 7.35
C SER A 193 6.46 -27.69 7.98
N ASP A 194 7.09 -28.65 7.31
CA ASP A 194 8.35 -29.28 7.73
C ASP A 194 9.45 -28.22 7.94
N LYS A 195 9.47 -27.19 7.07
CA LYS A 195 10.41 -26.10 7.19
C LYS A 195 10.16 -25.19 8.38
N HIS A 196 8.92 -25.01 8.80
CA HIS A 196 8.60 -24.34 10.05
C HIS A 196 8.96 -25.19 11.26
N GLU A 197 8.76 -26.52 11.19
CA GLU A 197 9.15 -27.45 12.24
C GLU A 197 10.67 -27.44 12.48
N GLU A 198 11.49 -27.42 11.43
CA GLU A 198 12.95 -27.29 11.52
C GLU A 198 13.36 -26.04 12.33
N VAL A 199 12.74 -24.89 12.05
CA VAL A 199 13.02 -23.62 12.74
C VAL A 199 12.57 -23.67 14.20
N ILE A 200 11.36 -24.16 14.46
CA ILE A 200 10.82 -24.26 15.83
C ILE A 200 11.66 -25.20 16.68
N ALA A 201 12.08 -26.34 16.14
CA ALA A 201 12.96 -27.28 16.84
C ALA A 201 14.30 -26.63 17.22
N GLU A 202 14.93 -25.89 16.30
CA GLU A 202 16.18 -25.20 16.58
C GLU A 202 16.02 -24.10 17.65
N LEU A 203 14.94 -23.30 17.57
CA LEU A 203 14.64 -22.26 18.55
C LEU A 203 14.42 -22.84 19.96
N LEU A 204 13.64 -23.92 20.07
CA LEU A 204 13.35 -24.59 21.34
C LEU A 204 14.60 -25.22 21.97
N ALA A 205 15.41 -25.90 21.15
CA ALA A 205 16.64 -26.52 21.61
C ALA A 205 17.64 -25.46 22.10
N THR A 206 17.78 -24.36 21.36
CA THR A 206 18.65 -23.24 21.72
C THR A 206 18.19 -22.56 23.01
N ALA A 207 16.88 -22.39 23.19
CA ALA A 207 16.27 -21.85 24.41
C ALA A 207 16.31 -22.84 25.59
N ARG A 208 16.77 -24.08 25.39
CA ARG A 208 16.77 -25.17 26.37
C ARG A 208 15.38 -25.49 26.93
N ILE A 209 14.35 -25.35 26.09
CA ILE A 209 12.96 -25.65 26.45
C ILE A 209 12.61 -27.09 26.06
N GLU A 210 12.88 -27.45 24.81
CA GLU A 210 12.69 -28.80 24.28
C GLU A 210 13.79 -29.09 23.25
N SER A 211 14.50 -30.20 23.42
CA SER A 211 15.66 -30.57 22.59
C SER A 211 15.28 -31.40 21.36
N ASN A 212 14.15 -32.12 21.39
CA ASN A 212 13.69 -33.01 20.33
C ASN A 212 12.22 -32.75 19.97
N TYR A 213 11.90 -31.49 19.63
CA TYR A 213 10.55 -31.08 19.27
C TYR A 213 9.92 -31.95 18.15
N ALA A 214 10.70 -32.29 17.12
CA ALA A 214 10.22 -33.08 15.98
C ALA A 214 9.73 -34.49 16.39
N GLY A 215 10.31 -35.06 17.46
CA GLY A 215 9.95 -36.38 17.99
C GLY A 215 8.75 -36.39 18.94
N LEU A 216 8.20 -35.23 19.30
CA LEU A 216 6.98 -35.15 20.09
C LEU A 216 5.77 -35.64 19.29
N ASP A 217 4.79 -36.24 19.98
CA ASP A 217 3.47 -36.45 19.40
C ASP A 217 2.71 -35.11 19.27
N GLU A 218 1.59 -35.15 18.54
CA GLU A 218 0.91 -33.93 18.17
C GLU A 218 0.18 -33.24 19.34
N GLU A 219 -0.21 -34.00 20.36
CA GLU A 219 -0.81 -33.42 21.57
C GLU A 219 0.24 -32.70 22.41
N ALA A 220 1.43 -33.27 22.54
CA ALA A 220 2.57 -32.67 23.20
C ALA A 220 3.05 -31.42 22.45
N LYS A 221 3.17 -31.47 21.12
CA LYS A 221 3.52 -30.29 20.28
C LYS A 221 2.54 -29.14 20.50
N ARG A 222 1.24 -29.42 20.41
CA ARG A 222 0.20 -28.40 20.62
C ARG A 222 0.25 -27.80 22.03
N SER A 223 0.38 -28.65 23.05
CA SER A 223 0.43 -28.21 24.45
C SER A 223 1.62 -27.29 24.70
N LEU A 224 2.81 -27.66 24.19
CA LEU A 224 4.02 -26.84 24.28
C LEU A 224 3.86 -25.50 23.55
N LEU A 225 3.39 -25.51 22.29
CA LEU A 225 3.22 -24.29 21.51
C LEU A 225 2.19 -23.33 22.13
N LEU A 226 1.07 -23.85 22.63
CA LEU A 226 0.06 -23.03 23.32
C LEU A 226 0.62 -22.41 24.60
N HIS A 227 1.41 -23.16 25.37
CA HIS A 227 2.08 -22.63 26.55
C HIS A 227 3.03 -21.47 26.19
N LEU A 228 3.82 -21.63 25.13
CA LEU A 228 4.77 -20.61 24.67
C LEU A 228 4.08 -19.38 24.07
N LEU A 229 2.96 -19.55 23.37
CA LEU A 229 2.15 -18.43 22.86
C LEU A 229 1.55 -17.58 23.99
N ALA A 230 1.36 -18.15 25.18
CA ALA A 230 0.89 -17.44 26.36
C ALA A 230 2.02 -16.79 27.19
N ASP A 231 3.30 -17.11 26.90
CA ASP A 231 4.44 -16.51 27.58
C ASP A 231 4.79 -15.16 26.95
N ALA A 232 5.03 -14.15 27.78
CA ALA A 232 5.44 -12.82 27.33
C ALA A 232 6.91 -12.77 26.86
N ARG A 233 7.72 -13.77 27.24
CA ARG A 233 9.14 -13.83 26.90
C ARG A 233 9.32 -14.28 25.44
N PRO A 234 10.15 -13.58 24.64
CA PRO A 234 10.46 -14.03 23.29
C PRO A 234 11.17 -15.40 23.30
N LEU A 235 10.77 -16.28 22.39
CA LEU A 235 11.42 -17.59 22.23
C LEU A 235 12.85 -17.47 21.64
N ARG A 236 13.09 -16.48 20.79
CA ARG A 236 14.41 -16.26 20.18
C ARG A 236 15.41 -15.75 21.23
N VAL A 237 16.43 -16.55 21.51
CA VAL A 237 17.55 -16.17 22.37
C VAL A 237 18.45 -15.15 21.65
N VAL A 238 18.62 -13.97 22.25
CA VAL A 238 19.47 -12.90 21.74
C VAL A 238 20.95 -13.28 21.90
N GLY A 239 21.75 -13.12 20.84
CA GLY A 239 23.18 -13.43 20.84
C GLY A 239 23.52 -14.90 20.53
N ALA A 240 22.54 -15.79 20.39
CA ALA A 240 22.76 -17.15 19.93
C ALA A 240 22.99 -17.20 18.41
N SER A 241 23.83 -18.15 17.99
CA SER A 241 24.07 -18.44 16.57
C SER A 241 23.03 -19.46 16.08
N TYR A 242 22.22 -19.05 15.11
CA TYR A 242 21.26 -19.93 14.42
C TYR A 242 21.79 -20.33 13.05
N SER A 243 21.27 -21.43 12.51
CA SER A 243 21.51 -21.88 11.14
C SER A 243 21.12 -20.83 10.10
N THR A 244 21.74 -20.91 8.91
CA THR A 244 21.39 -20.05 7.78
C THR A 244 19.91 -20.17 7.39
N TRP A 245 19.36 -21.39 7.51
CA TRP A 245 17.95 -21.67 7.29
C TRP A 245 17.05 -20.87 8.24
N THR A 246 17.27 -21.02 9.55
CA THR A 246 16.50 -20.32 10.59
C THR A 246 16.65 -18.80 10.47
N GLN A 247 17.86 -18.30 10.19
CA GLN A 247 18.07 -16.88 9.95
C GLN A 247 17.27 -16.38 8.74
N GLY A 248 17.22 -17.15 7.64
CA GLY A 248 16.45 -16.81 6.44
C GLY A 248 14.94 -16.76 6.69
N GLU A 249 14.40 -17.76 7.39
CA GLU A 249 12.97 -17.80 7.75
C GLU A 249 12.58 -16.64 8.68
N LEU A 250 13.38 -16.35 9.70
CA LEU A 250 13.17 -15.20 10.58
C LEU A 250 13.21 -13.87 9.82
N ALA A 251 14.19 -13.72 8.91
CA ALA A 251 14.32 -12.53 8.08
C ALA A 251 13.08 -12.31 7.18
N VAL A 252 12.41 -13.38 6.74
CA VAL A 252 11.16 -13.27 5.97
C VAL A 252 10.03 -12.70 6.83
N PHE A 253 9.83 -13.18 8.07
CA PHE A 253 8.82 -12.62 8.96
C PHE A 253 9.13 -11.17 9.40
N GLU A 254 10.41 -10.85 9.62
CA GLU A 254 10.85 -9.50 9.92
C GLU A 254 10.60 -8.56 8.73
N SER A 255 10.97 -8.98 7.52
CA SER A 255 10.67 -8.27 6.28
C SER A 255 9.16 -8.11 6.11
N ALA A 256 8.39 -9.15 6.43
CA ALA A 256 6.94 -9.12 6.31
C ALA A 256 6.33 -8.01 7.19
N ARG A 257 6.78 -7.91 8.44
CA ARG A 257 6.40 -6.84 9.35
C ARG A 257 6.73 -5.46 8.77
N GLN A 258 7.92 -5.29 8.21
CA GLN A 258 8.33 -4.02 7.62
C GLN A 258 7.48 -3.64 6.41
N MET A 259 7.12 -4.58 5.53
CA MET A 259 6.26 -4.25 4.38
C MET A 259 4.84 -3.86 4.81
N ARG A 260 4.29 -4.45 5.89
CA ARG A 260 2.98 -4.02 6.43
C ARG A 260 3.03 -2.61 7.02
N LEU A 261 4.17 -2.21 7.59
CA LEU A 261 4.39 -0.85 8.09
C LEU A 261 4.48 0.16 6.94
N HIS A 262 5.26 -0.14 5.89
CA HIS A 262 5.50 0.80 4.79
C HIS A 262 4.33 0.87 3.78
N TYR A 263 3.71 -0.25 3.44
CA TYR A 263 2.69 -0.33 2.37
C TYR A 263 1.25 -0.46 2.91
N GLY A 264 1.11 -0.53 4.24
CA GLY A 264 -0.16 -0.64 4.96
C GLY A 264 -0.59 -2.08 5.27
N ARG A 265 -1.52 -2.23 6.22
CA ARG A 265 -1.93 -3.54 6.80
C ARG A 265 -2.46 -4.57 5.82
N ARG A 266 -2.85 -4.16 4.60
CA ARG A 266 -3.47 -4.99 3.55
C ARG A 266 -2.47 -5.44 2.48
N SER A 267 -1.20 -5.05 2.60
CA SER A 267 -0.15 -5.48 1.68
C SER A 267 0.22 -6.95 1.86
N MET A 268 -0.04 -7.52 3.05
CA MET A 268 0.14 -8.92 3.43
C MET A 268 -0.82 -9.30 4.54
#